data_AF-A0A7D6V861-F1
#
_entry.id   AF-A0A7D6V861-F1
#
_cell.length_a   1.000
_cell.length_b   1.000
_cell.length_c   1.000
_cell.angle_alpha   90.00
_cell.angle_beta   90.00
_cell.angle_gamma   90.00
#
_symmetry.space_group_name_H-M   'P 1'
#
loop_
_entity.id
_entity.type
_entity.pdbx_description
1 polymer ?
#
loop_
_entity_poly.entity_id
_entity_poly.type
_entity_poly.pdbx_seq_one_letter_code
_entity_poly.pdbx_strand_id
1 'polypeptide(L)'
;MPYEWLPWLSARLAEVGLTADEVVEALESRYRWPRMSTSKTGLRVLQVWARTRDGKPIIVALRELGALDWQIIGAKPMTESQDIADFEEWESR
;
A
#
# COMPACT_ATOMS: atom_id res chain seq x y z
N MET A 1 3.67 13.17 -7.26
CA MET A 1 4.45 13.28 -6.01
C MET A 1 5.58 12.27 -6.11
N PRO A 2 6.85 12.64 -5.94
CA PRO A 2 7.94 11.66 -6.02
C PRO A 2 7.88 10.76 -4.79
N TYR A 3 7.61 9.47 -5.00
CA TYR A 3 7.73 8.48 -3.94
C TYR A 3 9.18 8.03 -3.85
N GLU A 4 9.79 8.14 -2.67
CA GLU A 4 11.09 7.53 -2.43
C GLU A 4 10.92 6.04 -2.09
N TRP A 5 11.73 5.22 -2.76
CA TRP A 5 11.77 3.77 -2.58
C TRP A 5 13.00 3.38 -1.76
N LEU A 6 12.83 2.45 -0.81
CA LEU A 6 13.99 1.81 -0.20
C LEU A 6 14.69 0.95 -1.26
N PRO A 7 16.03 0.98 -1.38
CA PRO A 7 16.76 0.28 -2.45
C PRO A 7 16.49 -1.24 -2.54
N TRP A 8 16.13 -1.87 -1.43
CA TRP A 8 15.84 -3.30 -1.31
C TRP A 8 14.35 -3.64 -1.47
N LEU A 9 13.48 -2.64 -1.63
CA LEU A 9 12.03 -2.84 -1.61
C LEU A 9 11.54 -3.64 -2.82
N SER A 10 12.13 -3.45 -4.00
CA SER A 10 11.79 -4.22 -5.20
C SER A 10 12.01 -5.72 -5.03
N ALA A 11 13.13 -6.13 -4.42
CA ALA A 11 13.40 -7.53 -4.13
C ALA A 11 12.38 -8.12 -3.15
N ARG A 12 11.99 -7.35 -2.13
CA ARG A 12 10.99 -7.77 -1.15
C ARG A 12 9.57 -7.80 -1.70
N LEU A 13 9.25 -6.94 -2.66
CA LEU A 13 7.97 -6.99 -3.38
C LEU A 13 7.87 -8.26 -4.23
N ALA A 14 8.96 -8.65 -4.89
CA ALA A 14 8.99 -9.88 -5.67
C ALA A 14 8.73 -11.12 -4.80
N GLU A 15 9.23 -11.16 -3.55
CA GLU A 15 8.93 -12.25 -2.59
C GLU A 15 7.44 -12.38 -2.26
N VAL A 16 6.68 -11.28 -2.32
CA VAL A 16 5.22 -11.27 -2.09
C VAL A 16 4.42 -11.24 -3.39
N GLY A 17 5.08 -11.47 -4.53
CA GLY A 17 4.45 -11.50 -5.85
C GLY A 17 3.84 -10.15 -6.26
N LEU A 18 4.54 -9.05 -5.95
CA LEU A 18 4.21 -7.70 -6.41
C LEU A 18 5.39 -7.08 -7.12
N THR A 19 5.12 -6.16 -8.04
CA THR A 19 6.10 -5.32 -8.72
C THR A 19 6.02 -3.89 -8.21
N ALA A 20 7.07 -3.11 -8.47
CA ALA A 20 7.06 -1.69 -8.14
C ALA A 20 5.99 -0.95 -8.95
N ASP A 21 5.81 -1.31 -10.23
CA ASP A 21 4.79 -0.73 -11.10
C ASP A 21 3.37 -0.97 -10.56
N GLU A 22 3.04 -2.20 -10.15
CA GLU A 22 1.74 -2.51 -9.53
C GLU A 22 1.44 -1.65 -8.28
N VAL A 23 2.49 -1.34 -7.50
CA VAL A 23 2.36 -0.50 -6.30
C VAL A 23 2.15 0.97 -6.67
N VAL A 24 2.87 1.49 -7.67
CA VAL A 24 2.64 2.86 -8.19
C VAL A 24 1.24 2.97 -8.77
N GLU A 25 0.83 2.04 -9.63
CA GLU A 25 -0.50 2.00 -10.24
C GLU A 25 -1.61 1.99 -9.18
N ALA A 26 -1.46 1.19 -8.13
CA ALA A 26 -2.42 1.14 -7.03
C ALA A 26 -2.47 2.46 -6.23
N LEU A 27 -1.34 3.15 -6.03
CA LEU A 27 -1.29 4.47 -5.39
C LEU A 27 -1.91 5.56 -6.24
N GLU A 28 -1.76 5.46 -7.57
CA GLU A 28 -2.36 6.39 -8.53
C GLU A 28 -3.84 6.10 -8.81
N SER A 29 -4.34 4.93 -8.42
CA SER A 29 -5.75 4.55 -8.56
C SER A 29 -6.67 5.59 -7.95
N ARG A 30 -7.77 5.87 -8.67
CA ARG A 30 -8.87 6.72 -8.18
C ARG A 30 -9.59 6.07 -7.00
N TYR A 31 -9.65 4.75 -6.97
CA TYR A 31 -10.30 3.96 -5.92
C TYR A 31 -9.22 3.45 -4.96
N ARG A 32 -8.80 4.34 -4.07
CA ARG A 32 -7.84 4.05 -3.00
C ARG A 32 -8.39 4.50 -1.65
N TRP A 33 -8.21 3.68 -0.63
CA TRP A 33 -8.64 3.95 0.72
C TRP A 33 -7.44 4.24 1.63
N PRO A 34 -7.16 5.51 1.93
CA PRO A 34 -6.12 5.88 2.89
C PRO A 34 -6.58 5.63 4.33
N ARG A 35 -5.77 4.93 5.12
CA ARG A 35 -6.01 4.62 6.54
C ARG A 35 -4.72 4.79 7.35
N MET A 36 -4.81 5.52 8.46
CA MET A 36 -3.72 5.56 9.43
C MET A 36 -3.63 4.23 10.18
N SER A 37 -2.42 3.70 10.32
CA SER A 37 -2.14 2.46 11.03
C SER A 37 -0.85 2.58 11.83
N THR A 38 -0.67 1.69 12.79
CA THR A 38 0.59 1.57 13.55
C THR A 38 1.23 0.25 13.17
N SER A 39 2.49 0.31 12.74
CA SER A 39 3.26 -0.89 12.42
C SER A 39 3.48 -1.75 13.67
N LYS A 40 3.86 -3.02 13.48
CA LYS A 40 4.25 -3.91 14.59
C LYS A 40 5.43 -3.37 15.42
N THR A 41 6.22 -2.45 14.84
CA THR A 41 7.35 -1.78 15.51
C THR A 41 6.97 -0.45 16.16
N GLY A 42 5.68 -0.09 16.20
CA GLY A 42 5.18 1.13 16.84
C GLY A 42 5.26 2.39 15.97
N LEU A 43 5.62 2.28 14.69
CA LEU A 43 5.69 3.42 13.77
C LEU A 43 4.30 3.75 13.25
N ARG A 44 3.91 5.03 13.32
CA ARG A 44 2.71 5.50 12.60
C ARG A 44 2.99 5.53 11.11
N VAL A 45 2.14 4.85 10.36
CA VAL A 45 2.24 4.70 8.91
C VAL A 45 0.88 4.99 8.28
N LEU A 46 0.89 5.56 7.10
CA LEU A 46 -0.29 5.67 6.27
C LEU A 46 -0.37 4.40 5.42
N GLN A 47 -1.40 3.60 5.61
CA GLN A 47 -1.71 2.50 4.72
C GLN A 47 -2.66 2.98 3.63
N VAL A 48 -2.38 2.64 2.39
CA VAL A 48 -3.26 2.87 1.25
C VAL A 48 -3.70 1.51 0.74
N TRP A 49 -5.01 1.25 0.83
CA TRP A 49 -5.62 0.03 0.36
C TRP A 49 -6.20 0.30 -1.03
N ALA A 50 -5.80 -0.49 -2.02
CA ALA A 50 -6.20 -0.26 -3.40
C ALA A 50 -6.13 -1.57 -4.18
N ARG A 51 -6.74 -1.59 -5.37
CA ARG A 51 -6.54 -2.68 -6.33
C ARG A 51 -5.46 -2.32 -7.34
N THR A 52 -4.64 -3.30 -7.70
CA THR A 52 -3.82 -3.21 -8.91
C THR A 52 -4.73 -3.18 -10.14
N ARG A 53 -4.16 -2.88 -11.31
CA ARG A 53 -4.89 -2.91 -12.58
C ARG A 53 -5.54 -4.26 -12.88
N ASP A 54 -4.92 -5.36 -12.45
CA ASP A 54 -5.45 -6.72 -12.59
C ASP A 54 -6.50 -7.09 -11.52
N GLY A 55 -6.90 -6.12 -10.69
CA GLY A 55 -7.95 -6.29 -9.67
C GLY A 55 -7.47 -6.89 -8.35
N LYS A 56 -6.16 -7.15 -8.20
CA LYS A 56 -5.58 -7.73 -6.97
C LYS A 56 -5.61 -6.68 -5.85
N PRO A 57 -6.25 -6.95 -4.70
CA PRO A 57 -6.23 -6.02 -3.57
C PRO A 57 -4.85 -6.05 -2.89
N ILE A 58 -4.28 -4.87 -2.70
CA ILE A 58 -2.98 -4.68 -2.05
C ILE A 58 -3.05 -3.60 -0.97
N ILE A 59 -2.14 -3.70 -0.01
CA ILE A 59 -1.92 -2.70 1.03
C ILE A 59 -0.53 -2.12 0.84
N VAL A 60 -0.46 -0.82 0.60
CA VAL A 60 0.78 -0.06 0.49
C VAL A 60 1.00 0.73 1.78
N ALA A 61 2.17 0.58 2.40
CA ALA A 61 2.53 1.31 3.61
C ALA A 61 3.48 2.47 3.26
N LEU A 62 3.07 3.66 3.67
CA LEU A 62 3.78 4.91 3.50
C LEU A 62 4.22 5.43 4.88
N ARG A 63 5.45 5.94 4.95
CA ARG A 63 5.97 6.70 6.08
C ARG A 63 6.09 8.16 5.68
N GLU A 64 5.63 9.06 6.55
CA GLU A 64 5.85 10.49 6.40
C GLU A 64 7.31 10.82 6.73
N LEU A 65 8.02 11.49 5.81
CA LEU A 65 9.36 12.03 6.02
C LEU A 65 9.34 13.54 6.31
N GLY A 66 8.27 14.23 5.88
CA GLY A 66 8.05 15.67 6.06
C GLY A 66 6.68 16.08 5.50
N ALA A 67 6.35 17.37 5.57
CA ALA A 67 4.99 17.88 5.32
C ALA A 67 4.37 17.53 3.95
N LEU A 68 5.19 17.19 2.96
CA LEU A 68 4.75 16.75 1.62
C LEU A 68 5.50 15.52 1.09
N ASP A 69 6.37 14.92 1.91
CA ASP A 69 7.27 13.84 1.48
C ASP A 69 6.87 12.52 2.11
N TRP A 70 6.56 11.55 1.25
CA TRP A 70 6.14 10.21 1.63
C TRP A 70 7.10 9.17 1.06
N GLN A 71 7.56 8.28 1.94
CA GLN A 71 8.41 7.15 1.58
C GLN A 71 7.58 5.88 1.56
N ILE A 72 7.68 5.11 0.47
CA ILE A 72 7.11 3.77 0.42
C ILE A 72 8.04 2.85 1.20
N ILE A 73 7.53 2.33 2.31
CA ILE A 73 8.29 1.44 3.22
C ILE A 73 7.95 -0.03 3.01
N GLY A 74 6.89 -0.33 2.26
CA GLY A 74 6.43 -1.69 1.99
C GLY A 74 5.13 -1.74 1.21
N ALA A 75 4.89 -2.85 0.51
CA ALA A 75 3.54 -3.24 0.11
C ALA A 75 3.38 -4.75 0.26
N LYS A 76 2.14 -5.19 0.45
CA LYS A 76 1.78 -6.62 0.50
C LYS A 76 0.44 -6.85 -0.22
N PRO A 77 0.23 -8.03 -0.81
CA PRO A 77 -1.12 -8.48 -1.15
C PRO A 77 -2.00 -8.49 0.11
N MET A 78 -3.27 -8.16 -0.06
CA MET A 78 -4.25 -8.32 1.00
C MET A 78 -4.64 -9.80 1.07
N THR A 79 -4.18 -10.51 2.10
CA THR A 79 -4.40 -11.96 2.25
C THR A 79 -5.34 -12.31 3.40
N GLU A 80 -5.56 -11.38 4.33
CA GLU A 80 -6.43 -11.60 5.48
C GLU A 80 -7.88 -11.38 5.04
N SER A 81 -8.73 -12.39 5.22
CA SER A 81 -10.13 -12.33 4.76
C SER A 81 -10.91 -11.16 5.37
N GLN A 82 -10.56 -10.74 6.60
CA GLN A 82 -11.17 -9.57 7.23
C GLN A 82 -10.76 -8.26 6.53
N ASP A 83 -9.48 -8.10 6.18
CA ASP A 83 -9.02 -6.93 5.43
C ASP A 83 -9.74 -6.83 4.07
N ILE A 84 -9.91 -7.98 3.40
CA ILE A 84 -10.63 -8.04 2.11
C ILE A 84 -12.09 -7.63 2.29
N ALA A 85 -12.79 -8.18 3.29
CA ALA A 85 -14.19 -7.86 3.55
C ALA A 85 -14.38 -6.37 3.89
N ASP A 86 -13.52 -5.81 4.75
CA ASP A 86 -13.54 -4.38 5.09
C ASP A 86 -13.31 -3.51 3.85
N PHE A 87 -12.38 -3.92 2.98
CA PHE A 87 -12.07 -3.20 1.76
C PHE A 87 -13.22 -3.25 0.75
N GLU A 88 -13.82 -4.42 0.54
CA GLU A 88 -14.97 -4.60 -0.36
C GLU A 88 -16.23 -3.87 0.13
N GLU A 89 -16.44 -3.81 1.45
CA GLU A 89 -17.50 -2.99 2.03
C GLU A 89 -17.27 -1.50 1.72
N TRP A 90 -16.04 -1.03 1.88
CA TRP A 90 -15.69 0.34 1.53
C TRP A 90 -15.85 0.63 0.03
N GLU A 91 -15.45 -0.29 -0.86
CA GLU A 91 -15.61 -0.14 -2.31
C GLU A 91 -17.08 -0.03 -2.75
N SER A 92 -18.00 -0.54 -1.94
CA SER A 92 -19.45 -0.54 -2.22
C SER A 92 -20.16 0.74 -1.78
N ARG A 93 -19.44 1.72 -1.20
CA ARG A 93 -19.98 3.02 -0.74
C ARG A 93 -19.84 4.12 -1.78
#